data_AF-A0A9N9NYK3-F1
#
_entry.id   AF-A0A9N9NYK3-F1
#
_cell.length_a   1.000
_cell.length_b   1.000
_cell.length_c   1.000
_cell.angle_alpha   90.00
_cell.angle_beta   90.00
_cell.angle_gamma   90.00
#
_symmetry.space_group_name_H-M   'P 1'
#
loop_
_entity.id
_entity.type
_entity.pdbx_description
1 polymer ?
#
loop_
_entity_poly.entity_id
_entity_poly.type
_entity_poly.pdbx_seq_one_letter_code
_entity_poly.pdbx_strand_id
1 'polypeptide(L)'
;FAHLINVDFFNDLLELLKKIMVGPQIEDDNENSSRRVDTRRTLNIDLKDFYTQMYKILMPLALNPYMEQNENKRMQKTIINDNKDEIKYSNNFSVSSEKQLLMEGFDYMFFKKRTIPIERSAAFLKRLSISCLNWPSETVLICLEKMQKMIQKQSRLDALLISDDRICNGIYRADLDDPELCNPLATNLWELCLLENHYDPKVRAMATSLATFIPNSEKSV
;
A
#
# COMPACT_ATOMS: atom_id res chain seq x y z
N PHE A 1 15.04 18.93 9.32
CA PHE A 1 15.67 19.82 8.31
C PHE A 1 14.72 20.31 7.23
N ALA A 2 13.57 19.67 6.97
CA ALA A 2 12.58 20.17 6.00
C ALA A 2 12.06 21.59 6.30
N HIS A 3 12.04 22.01 7.57
CA HIS A 3 11.65 23.37 7.99
C HIS A 3 12.70 24.45 7.63
N LEU A 4 13.88 24.07 7.11
CA LEU A 4 14.97 24.99 6.71
C LEU A 4 15.11 25.08 5.18
N ILE A 5 14.30 24.33 4.43
CA ILE A 5 14.38 24.26 2.97
C ILE A 5 13.40 25.28 2.40
N ASN A 6 13.87 26.15 1.50
CA ASN A 6 12.98 27.07 0.77
C ASN A 6 11.94 26.23 0.02
N VAL A 7 10.68 26.64 0.06
CA VAL A 7 9.54 25.90 -0.53
C VAL A 7 9.78 25.59 -2.01
N ASP A 8 10.56 26.42 -2.69
CA ASP A 8 10.95 26.22 -4.10
C ASP A 8 11.84 24.98 -4.31
N PHE A 9 12.76 24.66 -3.38
CA PHE A 9 13.63 23.47 -3.43
C PHE A 9 12.91 22.18 -3.03
N PHE A 10 11.74 22.30 -2.38
CA PHE A 10 10.93 21.13 -2.05
C PHE A 10 10.42 20.41 -3.30
N ASN A 11 10.23 21.15 -4.39
CA ASN A 11 9.82 20.59 -5.67
C ASN A 11 10.92 19.71 -6.27
N ASP A 12 12.15 20.20 -6.33
CA ASP A 12 13.31 19.45 -6.82
C ASP A 12 13.55 18.20 -5.97
N LEU A 13 13.35 18.29 -4.65
CA LEU A 13 13.46 17.15 -3.74
C LEU A 13 12.38 16.10 -4.02
N LEU A 14 11.12 16.51 -4.19
CA LEU A 14 10.04 15.58 -4.50
C LEU A 14 10.19 14.95 -5.89
N GLU A 15 10.68 15.70 -6.87
CA GLU A 15 10.98 15.18 -8.20
C GLU A 15 12.13 14.17 -8.15
N LEU A 16 13.16 14.47 -7.38
CA LEU A 16 14.27 13.54 -7.15
C LEU A 16 13.82 12.30 -6.38
N LEU A 17 12.93 12.46 -5.39
CA LEU A 17 12.31 11.34 -4.67
C LEU A 17 11.46 10.50 -5.62
N LYS A 18 10.66 11.12 -6.49
CA LYS A 18 9.90 10.42 -7.55
C LYS A 18 10.84 9.66 -8.48
N LYS A 19 11.96 10.25 -8.88
CA LYS A 19 12.99 9.61 -9.70
C LYS A 19 13.62 8.40 -8.99
N ILE A 20 13.87 8.51 -7.67
CA ILE A 20 14.35 7.38 -6.86
C ILE A 20 13.27 6.29 -6.75
N MET A 21 12.01 6.68 -6.54
CA MET A 21 10.88 5.75 -6.37
C MET A 21 10.57 4.95 -7.64
N VAL A 22 10.80 5.54 -8.82
CA VAL A 22 10.63 4.89 -10.12
C VAL A 22 11.82 3.98 -10.47
N GLY A 23 12.95 4.10 -9.77
CA GLY A 23 14.19 3.37 -10.06
C GLY A 23 14.79 3.74 -11.43
N PRO A 24 15.99 3.23 -11.78
CA PRO A 24 16.47 3.31 -13.15
C PRO A 24 15.55 2.45 -14.04
N GLN A 25 14.63 3.11 -14.75
CA GLN A 25 13.91 2.48 -15.85
C GLN A 25 14.97 2.11 -16.90
N ILE A 26 14.95 0.85 -17.35
CA ILE A 26 15.63 0.49 -18.59
C ILE A 26 14.98 1.38 -19.66
N GLU A 27 15.80 2.20 -20.32
CA GLU A 27 15.38 3.09 -21.39
C GLU A 27 14.81 2.26 -22.54
N ASP A 28 13.50 2.02 -22.53
CA ASP A 28 12.75 1.75 -23.75
C ASP A 28 12.48 3.11 -24.39
N ASP A 29 13.35 3.47 -25.33
CA ASP A 29 13.22 4.60 -26.24
C ASP A 29 11.86 4.53 -26.94
N ASN A 30 10.90 5.34 -26.48
CA ASN A 30 9.79 5.80 -27.29
C ASN A 30 9.43 7.24 -26.92
N GLU A 31 9.98 8.15 -27.74
CA GLU A 31 9.66 9.56 -27.79
C GLU A 31 8.15 9.82 -27.86
N ASN A 32 7.61 10.53 -26.87
CA ASN A 32 6.85 11.78 -27.04
C ASN A 32 5.89 12.00 -25.87
N SER A 33 6.36 12.75 -24.87
CA SER A 33 5.52 13.69 -24.13
C SER A 33 6.42 14.66 -23.38
N SER A 34 7.03 15.58 -24.12
CA SER A 34 7.54 16.82 -23.56
C SER A 34 6.35 17.65 -23.07
N ARG A 35 5.81 17.31 -21.90
CA ARG A 35 4.92 18.20 -21.16
C ARG A 35 5.82 19.17 -20.40
N ARG A 36 6.02 20.34 -21.01
CA ARG A 36 6.40 21.56 -20.30
C ARG A 36 5.47 21.72 -19.09
N VAL A 37 6.00 21.48 -17.90
CA VAL A 37 5.26 21.72 -16.65
C VAL A 37 5.39 23.20 -16.36
N ASP A 38 4.34 23.94 -16.71
CA ASP A 38 4.20 25.36 -16.38
C ASP A 38 4.39 25.58 -14.88
N THR A 39 5.43 26.34 -14.59
CA THR A 39 5.75 26.98 -13.31
C THR A 39 4.53 27.74 -12.74
N ARG A 40 4.32 27.66 -11.42
CA ARG A 40 3.38 28.46 -10.59
C ARG A 40 1.99 27.88 -10.29
N ARG A 41 1.82 26.56 -10.20
CA ARG A 41 0.69 25.98 -9.45
C ARG A 41 1.20 25.31 -8.19
N THR A 42 1.12 26.04 -7.09
CA THR A 42 1.05 25.56 -5.70
C THR A 42 0.79 24.05 -5.59
N LEU A 43 1.77 23.28 -5.09
CA LEU A 43 1.61 22.02 -4.36
C LEU A 43 0.48 21.06 -4.80
N ASN A 44 0.18 20.97 -6.09
CA ASN A 44 -0.74 19.96 -6.60
C ASN A 44 0.10 18.76 -7.01
N ILE A 45 0.68 18.07 -6.02
CA ILE A 45 1.00 16.65 -6.20
C ILE A 45 -0.34 16.01 -6.55
N ASP A 46 -0.52 15.61 -7.80
CA ASP A 46 -1.77 14.99 -8.20
C ASP A 46 -1.94 13.73 -7.36
N LEU A 47 -3.02 13.71 -6.59
CA LEU A 47 -3.35 12.58 -5.73
C LEU A 47 -3.45 11.31 -6.59
N LYS A 48 -3.89 11.44 -7.86
CA LYS A 48 -3.97 10.35 -8.83
C LYS A 48 -2.61 9.74 -9.13
N ASP A 49 -1.58 10.57 -9.34
CA ASP A 49 -0.22 10.09 -9.57
C ASP A 49 0.30 9.34 -8.34
N PHE A 50 0.03 9.85 -7.14
CA PHE A 50 0.41 9.17 -5.90
C PHE A 50 -0.26 7.79 -5.77
N TYR A 51 -1.56 7.67 -6.04
CA TYR A 51 -2.23 6.37 -6.05
C TYR A 51 -1.60 5.44 -7.08
N THR A 52 -1.32 5.93 -8.29
CA THR A 52 -0.73 5.11 -9.35
C THR A 52 0.65 4.60 -8.95
N GLN A 53 1.51 5.47 -8.40
CA GLN A 53 2.82 5.07 -7.90
C GLN A 53 2.69 4.06 -6.75
N MET A 54 1.83 4.32 -5.76
CA MET A 54 1.58 3.37 -4.66
C MET A 54 1.08 2.00 -5.16
N TYR A 55 0.27 1.99 -6.21
CA TYR A 55 -0.22 0.75 -6.83
C TYR A 55 0.91 -0.02 -7.53
N LYS A 56 1.84 0.69 -8.18
CA LYS A 56 3.04 0.12 -8.82
C LYS A 56 3.98 -0.54 -7.82
N ILE A 57 4.35 0.15 -6.74
CA ILE A 57 5.30 -0.39 -5.74
C ILE A 57 4.76 -1.58 -4.95
N LEU A 58 3.44 -1.78 -4.88
CA LEU A 58 2.85 -2.84 -4.05
C LEU A 58 3.25 -4.26 -4.49
N MET A 59 3.46 -4.48 -5.80
CA MET A 59 3.84 -5.78 -6.34
C MET A 59 5.36 -6.06 -6.20
N PRO A 60 6.27 -5.14 -6.56
CA PRO A 60 7.70 -5.28 -6.25
C PRO A 60 7.97 -5.41 -4.75
N LEU A 61 7.20 -4.71 -3.91
CA LEU A 61 7.33 -4.82 -2.46
C LEU A 61 6.93 -6.21 -1.93
N ALA A 62 5.99 -6.88 -2.59
CA ALA A 62 5.63 -8.26 -2.27
C ALA A 62 6.80 -9.24 -2.51
N LEU A 63 7.74 -8.89 -3.38
CA LEU A 63 8.94 -9.68 -3.66
C LEU A 63 10.09 -9.40 -2.70
N ASN A 64 9.99 -8.40 -1.83
CA ASN A 64 11.08 -8.04 -0.91
C ASN A 64 11.03 -8.92 0.36
N PRO A 65 12.00 -9.83 0.58
CA PRO A 65 12.02 -10.71 1.75
C PRO A 65 12.43 -9.98 3.05
N TYR A 66 12.91 -8.74 2.97
CA TYR A 66 13.44 -7.99 4.12
C TYR A 66 12.44 -7.04 4.77
N MET A 67 11.15 -7.15 4.42
CA MET A 67 10.09 -6.24 4.87
C MET A 67 9.95 -6.11 6.40
N GLU A 68 10.26 -7.17 7.16
CA GLU A 68 10.21 -7.17 8.63
C GLU A 68 11.56 -6.93 9.32
N GLN A 69 12.64 -6.71 8.57
CA GLN A 69 13.95 -6.45 9.18
C GLN A 69 13.94 -5.10 9.90
N ASN A 70 13.93 -5.15 11.23
CA ASN A 70 14.20 -4.00 12.07
C ASN A 70 15.70 -3.67 12.02
N GLU A 71 16.10 -2.62 11.29
CA GLU A 71 17.49 -2.13 11.24
C GLU A 71 18.05 -1.81 12.64
N ASN A 72 17.16 -1.49 13.59
CA ASN A 72 17.49 -1.24 14.99
C ASN A 72 18.25 -2.40 15.67
N LYS A 73 18.00 -3.66 15.28
CA LYS A 73 18.75 -4.82 15.82
C LYS A 73 20.16 -4.96 15.23
N ARG A 74 20.41 -4.44 14.01
CA ARG A 74 21.74 -4.44 13.39
C ARG A 74 22.64 -3.40 14.05
N MET A 75 22.13 -2.18 14.28
CA MET A 75 22.92 -1.11 14.90
C MET A 75 23.22 -1.34 16.40
N GLN A 76 22.29 -1.90 17.17
CA GLN A 76 22.56 -2.21 18.58
C GLN A 76 23.62 -3.31 18.75
N LYS A 77 23.69 -4.29 17.84
CA LYS A 77 24.73 -5.34 17.88
C LYS A 77 26.14 -4.81 17.63
N THR A 78 26.28 -3.73 16.85
CA THR A 78 27.58 -3.05 16.64
C THR A 78 27.94 -2.10 17.80
N ILE A 79 26.98 -1.47 18.47
CA ILE A 79 27.25 -0.51 19.55
C ILE A 79 27.61 -1.23 20.88
N ILE A 80 27.06 -2.42 21.15
CA ILE A 80 27.31 -3.12 22.41
C ILE A 80 28.77 -3.60 22.56
N ASN A 81 29.56 -3.64 21.48
CA ASN A 81 30.93 -4.13 21.53
C ASN A 81 32.01 -3.06 21.75
N ASP A 82 31.72 -1.76 21.66
CA ASP A 82 32.74 -0.72 21.88
C ASP A 82 32.21 0.41 22.78
N ASN A 83 32.62 0.32 24.04
CA ASN A 83 32.79 1.39 25.03
C ASN A 83 31.55 2.08 25.63
N LYS A 84 31.53 2.02 26.97
CA LYS A 84 30.70 2.83 27.87
C LYS A 84 31.06 4.30 27.66
N ASP A 85 30.14 5.09 27.12
CA ASP A 85 29.94 6.53 27.37
C ASP A 85 28.69 7.00 26.59
N GLU A 86 27.53 6.99 27.24
CA GLU A 86 26.24 7.27 26.61
C GLU A 86 26.00 8.78 26.39
N ILE A 87 26.20 9.26 25.15
CA ILE A 87 25.42 10.40 24.64
C ILE A 87 24.19 9.82 23.93
N LYS A 88 23.03 9.88 24.59
CA LYS A 88 21.72 9.53 24.00
C LYS A 88 21.33 10.60 22.97
N TYR A 89 21.78 10.45 21.74
CA TYR A 89 21.12 11.11 20.61
C TYR A 89 19.76 10.43 20.40
N SER A 90 18.68 11.11 20.79
CA SER A 90 17.33 10.71 20.39
C SER A 90 17.20 10.93 18.88
N ASN A 91 17.63 9.94 18.09
CA ASN A 91 17.22 9.82 16.70
C ASN A 91 15.70 9.59 16.69
N ASN A 92 14.94 10.68 16.73
CA ASN A 92 13.49 10.67 16.55
C ASN A 92 13.09 10.21 15.13
N PHE A 93 14.06 10.03 14.23
CA PHE A 93 13.89 9.27 13.01
C PHE A 93 14.11 7.79 13.34
N SER A 94 13.10 7.16 13.94
CA SER A 94 13.01 5.70 13.94
C SER A 94 13.14 5.28 12.48
N VAL A 95 14.18 4.52 12.14
CA VAL A 95 14.21 3.75 10.90
C VAL A 95 13.01 2.82 11.01
N SER A 96 11.89 3.33 10.51
CA SER A 96 10.61 2.65 10.57
C SER A 96 10.74 1.52 9.56
N SER A 97 10.49 0.29 10.02
CA SER A 97 10.53 -0.88 9.16
C SER A 97 9.69 -0.59 7.90
N GLU A 98 10.10 -1.12 6.75
CA GLU A 98 9.43 -0.89 5.47
C GLU A 98 7.92 -1.17 5.56
N LYS A 99 7.53 -2.16 6.36
CA LYS A 99 6.14 -2.44 6.73
C LYS A 99 5.45 -1.24 7.38
N GLN A 100 6.08 -0.54 8.32
CA GLN A 100 5.50 0.59 9.02
C GLN A 100 5.28 1.78 8.07
N LEU A 101 6.23 2.08 7.17
CA LEU A 101 6.04 3.11 6.15
C LEU A 101 4.86 2.77 5.24
N LEU A 102 4.76 1.50 4.83
CA LEU A 102 3.64 1.03 4.02
C LEU A 102 2.31 1.24 4.76
N MET A 103 2.20 0.76 6.01
CA MET A 103 0.97 0.85 6.79
C MET A 103 0.56 2.29 7.08
N GLU A 104 1.51 3.15 7.44
CA GLU A 104 1.25 4.58 7.60
C GLU A 104 0.80 5.20 6.27
N GLY A 105 1.46 4.88 5.16
CA GLY A 105 1.08 5.31 3.82
C GLY A 105 -0.35 4.92 3.46
N PHE A 106 -0.74 3.67 3.70
CA PHE A 106 -2.12 3.20 3.54
C PHE A 106 -3.09 3.95 4.44
N ASP A 107 -2.70 4.27 5.67
CA ASP A 107 -3.55 5.01 6.60
C ASP A 107 -3.81 6.46 6.16
N TYR A 108 -2.76 7.14 5.71
CA TYR A 108 -2.86 8.46 5.11
C TYR A 108 -3.69 8.44 3.83
N MET A 109 -3.56 7.37 3.04
CA MET A 109 -4.21 7.25 1.76
C MET A 109 -5.71 6.96 1.89
N PHE A 110 -6.10 5.96 2.69
CA PHE A 110 -7.48 5.47 2.76
C PHE A 110 -8.30 6.02 3.92
N PHE A 111 -7.70 6.27 5.10
CA PHE A 111 -8.48 6.65 6.29
C PHE A 111 -8.52 8.16 6.51
N LYS A 112 -7.45 8.91 6.20
CA LYS A 112 -7.44 10.38 6.38
C LYS A 112 -8.11 11.16 5.25
N LYS A 113 -8.23 10.58 4.04
CA LYS A 113 -8.87 11.25 2.89
C LYS A 113 -10.38 11.02 2.83
N ARG A 114 -11.09 12.04 2.35
CA ARG A 114 -12.54 12.19 2.51
C ARG A 114 -13.38 11.39 1.50
N THR A 115 -12.90 11.15 0.27
CA THR A 115 -13.60 10.32 -0.73
C THR A 115 -12.62 9.71 -1.74
N ILE A 116 -12.63 8.38 -1.88
CA ILE A 116 -11.82 7.65 -2.86
C ILE A 116 -12.80 6.90 -3.76
N PRO A 117 -12.63 6.94 -5.10
CA PRO A 117 -13.50 6.19 -5.98
C PRO A 117 -13.40 4.69 -5.67
N ILE A 118 -14.53 4.02 -5.78
CA ILE A 118 -14.66 2.61 -5.41
C ILE A 118 -13.71 1.71 -6.20
N GLU A 119 -13.55 1.97 -7.50
CA GLU A 119 -12.69 1.20 -8.39
C GLU A 119 -11.24 1.24 -7.90
N ARG A 120 -10.73 2.39 -7.46
CA ARG A 120 -9.38 2.47 -6.89
C ARG A 120 -9.28 1.64 -5.62
N SER A 121 -10.21 1.78 -4.68
CA SER A 121 -10.20 0.98 -3.45
C SER A 121 -10.26 -0.52 -3.73
N ALA A 122 -11.09 -0.94 -4.69
CA ALA A 122 -11.23 -2.33 -5.12
C ALA A 122 -9.93 -2.84 -5.77
N ALA A 123 -9.29 -2.05 -6.63
CA ALA A 123 -8.02 -2.38 -7.26
C ALA A 123 -6.93 -2.60 -6.23
N PHE A 124 -6.80 -1.67 -5.28
CA PHE A 124 -5.86 -1.78 -4.17
C PHE A 124 -6.17 -2.96 -3.27
N LEU A 125 -7.44 -3.20 -2.95
CA LEU A 125 -7.83 -4.35 -2.13
C LEU A 125 -7.44 -5.67 -2.80
N LYS A 126 -7.71 -5.80 -4.10
CA LYS A 126 -7.35 -6.99 -4.88
C LYS A 126 -5.84 -7.19 -4.95
N ARG A 127 -5.07 -6.15 -5.32
CA ARG A 127 -3.60 -6.25 -5.40
C ARG A 127 -2.96 -6.46 -4.03
N LEU A 128 -3.47 -5.82 -2.99
CA LEU A 128 -3.02 -6.04 -1.61
C LEU A 128 -3.26 -7.49 -1.18
N SER A 129 -4.40 -8.07 -1.53
CA SER A 129 -4.69 -9.49 -1.24
C SER A 129 -3.70 -10.43 -1.91
N ILE A 130 -3.31 -10.14 -3.15
CA ILE A 130 -2.25 -10.87 -3.86
C ILE A 130 -0.90 -10.69 -3.14
N SER A 131 -0.55 -9.47 -2.76
CA SER A 131 0.71 -9.19 -2.03
C SER A 131 0.76 -9.89 -0.67
N CYS A 132 -0.36 -10.00 0.05
CA CYS A 132 -0.44 -10.71 1.33
C CYS A 132 -0.02 -12.18 1.24
N LEU A 133 -0.16 -12.84 0.08
CA LEU A 133 0.27 -14.23 -0.07
C LEU A 133 1.80 -14.38 -0.02
N ASN A 134 2.54 -13.32 -0.31
CA ASN A 134 4.00 -13.33 -0.35
C ASN A 134 4.64 -12.77 0.93
N TRP A 135 3.84 -12.21 1.84
CA TRP A 135 4.33 -11.54 3.03
C TRP A 135 4.39 -12.45 4.27
N PRO A 136 5.27 -12.12 5.23
CA PRO A 136 5.33 -12.80 6.54
C PRO A 136 4.07 -12.57 7.39
N SER A 137 3.80 -13.48 8.33
CA SER A 137 2.53 -13.53 9.08
C SER A 137 2.19 -12.28 9.89
N GLU A 138 3.17 -11.58 10.47
CA GLU A 138 2.90 -10.36 11.25
C GLU A 138 2.39 -9.24 10.34
N THR A 139 3.02 -9.08 9.18
CA THR A 139 2.61 -8.09 8.18
C THR A 139 1.23 -8.42 7.59
N VAL A 140 0.97 -9.69 7.28
CA VAL A 140 -0.32 -10.16 6.76
C VAL A 140 -1.46 -9.87 7.75
N LEU A 141 -1.26 -10.09 9.06
CA LEU A 141 -2.28 -9.78 10.06
C LEU A 141 -2.69 -8.30 10.04
N ILE A 142 -1.71 -7.40 10.00
CA ILE A 142 -1.99 -5.96 9.95
C ILE A 142 -2.70 -5.62 8.63
N CYS A 143 -2.27 -6.18 7.50
CA CYS A 143 -2.93 -5.97 6.22
C CYS A 143 -4.39 -6.43 6.24
N LEU A 144 -4.68 -7.60 6.79
CA LEU A 144 -6.05 -8.12 6.90
C LEU A 144 -6.93 -7.21 7.76
N GLU A 145 -6.42 -6.68 8.88
CA GLU A 145 -7.15 -5.68 9.68
C GLU A 145 -7.44 -4.39 8.88
N LYS A 146 -6.47 -3.92 8.09
CA LYS A 146 -6.66 -2.73 7.24
C LYS A 146 -7.67 -3.00 6.13
N MET A 147 -7.62 -4.17 5.49
CA MET A 147 -8.59 -4.61 4.48
C MET A 147 -10.00 -4.66 5.06
N GLN A 148 -10.17 -5.22 6.26
CA GLN A 148 -11.45 -5.23 6.97
C GLN A 148 -11.98 -3.81 7.20
N LYS A 149 -11.13 -2.88 7.65
CA LYS A 149 -11.50 -1.47 7.84
C LYS A 149 -11.86 -0.77 6.52
N MET A 150 -11.19 -1.13 5.41
CA MET A 150 -11.51 -0.59 4.08
C MET A 150 -12.90 -1.06 3.61
N ILE A 151 -13.21 -2.34 3.77
CA ILE A 151 -14.51 -2.93 3.43
C ILE A 151 -15.61 -2.30 4.28
N GLN A 152 -15.40 -2.17 5.60
CA GLN A 152 -16.34 -1.49 6.51
C GLN A 152 -16.64 -0.04 6.11
N LYS A 153 -15.65 0.68 5.56
CA LYS A 153 -15.83 2.07 5.11
C LYS A 153 -16.60 2.17 3.79
N GLN A 154 -16.55 1.12 2.96
CA GLN A 154 -17.13 1.12 1.61
C GLN A 154 -17.92 -0.17 1.37
N SER A 155 -19.22 -0.16 1.73
CA SER A 155 -20.12 -1.32 1.57
C SER A 155 -20.23 -1.87 0.15
N ARG A 156 -20.00 -1.05 -0.88
CA ARG A 156 -19.98 -1.57 -2.26
C ARG A 156 -18.77 -2.47 -2.57
N LEU A 157 -17.74 -2.52 -1.71
CA LEU A 157 -16.63 -3.48 -1.84
C LEU A 157 -17.04 -4.90 -1.46
N ASP A 158 -18.16 -5.08 -0.75
CA ASP A 158 -18.70 -6.40 -0.40
C ASP A 158 -18.99 -7.24 -1.65
N ALA A 159 -19.25 -6.58 -2.78
CA ALA A 159 -19.39 -7.21 -4.09
C ALA A 159 -18.16 -8.04 -4.51
N LEU A 160 -16.98 -7.82 -3.92
CA LEU A 160 -15.77 -8.63 -4.18
C LEU A 160 -15.70 -9.92 -3.34
N LEU A 161 -16.44 -9.97 -2.23
CA LEU A 161 -16.53 -11.14 -1.35
C LEU A 161 -17.62 -12.10 -1.83
N ILE A 162 -18.71 -11.55 -2.37
CA ILE A 162 -19.84 -12.34 -2.88
C ILE A 162 -19.48 -12.93 -4.26
N SER A 163 -19.63 -14.26 -4.38
CA SER A 163 -19.34 -14.98 -5.64
C SER A 163 -20.56 -15.12 -6.57
N ASP A 164 -21.77 -14.85 -6.09
CA ASP A 164 -23.01 -15.00 -6.85
C ASP A 164 -23.35 -13.73 -7.64
N ASP A 165 -23.49 -13.91 -8.96
CA ASP A 165 -24.04 -13.02 -9.97
C ASP A 165 -23.44 -11.60 -10.06
N ARG A 166 -22.42 -11.49 -10.93
CA ARG A 166 -22.02 -10.20 -11.49
C ARG A 166 -22.17 -10.20 -13.00
N ILE A 167 -23.16 -9.46 -13.46
CA ILE A 167 -23.23 -8.96 -14.84
C ILE A 167 -22.24 -7.80 -14.92
N CYS A 168 -20.95 -8.11 -14.98
CA CYS A 168 -19.89 -7.12 -15.18
C CYS A 168 -19.23 -7.35 -16.53
N ASN A 169 -19.14 -6.29 -17.33
CA ASN A 169 -18.51 -6.36 -18.64
C ASN A 169 -17.00 -6.15 -18.47
N GLY A 170 -16.22 -7.21 -18.71
CA GLY A 170 -14.76 -7.11 -18.82
C GLY A 170 -13.99 -8.16 -18.04
N ILE A 171 -12.68 -8.20 -18.28
CA ILE A 171 -11.73 -9.09 -17.62
C ILE A 171 -10.87 -8.24 -16.69
N TYR A 172 -10.62 -8.72 -15.47
CA TYR A 172 -9.67 -8.09 -14.56
C TYR A 172 -8.25 -8.19 -15.12
N ARG A 173 -7.56 -7.06 -15.25
CA ARG A 173 -6.17 -7.00 -15.72
C ARG A 173 -5.24 -6.65 -14.57
N ALA A 174 -4.57 -7.65 -14.02
CA ALA A 174 -3.60 -7.48 -12.94
C ALA A 174 -2.32 -6.75 -13.39
N ASP A 175 -1.97 -6.88 -14.68
CA ASP A 175 -0.72 -6.34 -15.27
C ASP A 175 -0.73 -4.82 -15.42
N LEU A 176 -1.90 -4.18 -15.35
CA LEU A 176 -2.02 -2.74 -15.49
C LEU A 176 -1.61 -2.04 -14.21
N ASP A 177 -0.78 -1.00 -14.34
CA ASP A 177 -0.33 -0.19 -13.21
C ASP A 177 -1.31 0.93 -12.83
N ASP A 178 -2.37 1.11 -13.58
CA ASP A 178 -3.39 2.12 -13.30
C ASP A 178 -4.58 1.47 -12.55
N PRO A 179 -4.84 1.87 -11.30
CA PRO A 179 -5.91 1.26 -10.49
C PRO A 179 -7.33 1.57 -11.01
N GLU A 180 -7.48 2.50 -11.96
CA GLU A 180 -8.78 2.81 -12.59
C GLU A 180 -9.05 1.93 -13.82
N LEU A 181 -8.01 1.39 -14.48
CA LEU A 181 -8.15 0.67 -15.74
C LEU A 181 -8.16 -0.86 -15.55
N CYS A 182 -7.87 -1.35 -14.35
CA CYS A 182 -7.74 -2.78 -14.09
C CYS A 182 -9.10 -3.53 -14.00
N ASN A 183 -10.24 -2.82 -13.94
CA ASN A 183 -11.58 -3.41 -13.76
C ASN A 183 -11.68 -4.39 -12.57
N PRO A 184 -11.41 -3.93 -11.34
CA PRO A 184 -11.27 -4.81 -10.18
C PRO A 184 -12.59 -5.43 -9.71
N LEU A 185 -13.73 -4.80 -9.99
CA LEU A 185 -15.04 -5.34 -9.64
C LEU A 185 -15.47 -6.54 -10.50
N ALA A 186 -14.73 -6.84 -11.57
CA ALA A 186 -14.95 -8.03 -12.38
C ALA A 186 -14.37 -9.32 -11.74
N THR A 187 -13.55 -9.21 -10.69
CA THR A 187 -12.91 -10.35 -10.00
C THR A 187 -13.40 -10.55 -8.57
N ASN A 188 -13.30 -11.78 -8.07
CA ASN A 188 -13.51 -12.13 -6.66
C ASN A 188 -12.20 -12.05 -5.87
N LEU A 189 -12.28 -11.97 -4.55
CA LEU A 189 -11.15 -12.06 -3.60
C LEU A 189 -10.83 -13.53 -3.25
N TRP A 190 -10.48 -14.34 -4.24
CA TRP A 190 -10.17 -15.76 -4.04
C TRP A 190 -8.91 -16.00 -3.19
N GLU A 191 -8.04 -15.00 -3.04
CA GLU A 191 -6.84 -15.08 -2.19
C GLU A 191 -7.19 -15.33 -0.72
N LEU A 192 -8.39 -14.91 -0.28
CA LEU A 192 -8.86 -15.17 1.07
C LEU A 192 -9.00 -16.67 1.35
N CYS A 193 -9.46 -17.45 0.38
CA CYS A 193 -9.57 -18.92 0.52
C CYS A 193 -8.20 -19.59 0.73
N LEU A 194 -7.11 -19.00 0.20
CA LEU A 194 -5.76 -19.48 0.47
C LEU A 194 -5.29 -19.05 1.87
N LEU A 195 -5.60 -17.82 2.28
CA LEU A 195 -5.25 -17.31 3.61
C LEU A 195 -6.00 -18.03 4.74
N GLU A 196 -7.18 -18.58 4.49
CA GLU A 196 -7.89 -19.48 5.41
C GLU A 196 -7.10 -20.75 5.72
N ASN A 197 -6.23 -21.19 4.81
CA ASN A 197 -5.37 -22.36 4.98
C ASN A 197 -3.93 -22.00 5.39
N HIS A 198 -3.69 -20.76 5.82
CA HIS A 198 -2.37 -20.28 6.20
C HIS A 198 -1.82 -20.99 7.45
N TYR A 199 -0.49 -21.08 7.60
CA TYR A 199 0.16 -21.81 8.70
C TYR A 199 -0.17 -21.21 10.09
N ASP A 200 -0.20 -19.88 10.18
CA ASP A 200 -0.48 -19.17 11.44
C ASP A 200 -1.99 -19.20 11.77
N PRO A 201 -2.40 -19.72 12.94
CA PRO A 201 -3.81 -19.74 13.37
C PRO A 201 -4.44 -18.35 13.47
N LYS A 202 -3.68 -17.30 13.79
CA LYS A 202 -4.22 -15.94 13.90
C LYS A 202 -4.65 -15.42 12.53
N VAL A 203 -3.84 -15.67 11.51
CA VAL A 203 -4.14 -15.27 10.13
C VAL A 203 -5.38 -16.00 9.64
N ARG A 204 -5.50 -17.31 9.92
CA ARG A 204 -6.70 -18.08 9.58
C ARG A 204 -7.96 -17.50 10.22
N ALA A 205 -7.92 -17.22 11.52
CA ALA A 205 -9.07 -16.65 12.22
C ALA A 205 -9.50 -15.30 11.62
N MET A 206 -8.54 -14.44 11.27
CA MET A 206 -8.82 -13.15 10.63
C MET A 206 -9.36 -13.30 9.20
N ALA A 207 -8.79 -14.22 8.41
CA ALA A 207 -9.24 -14.50 7.05
C ALA A 207 -10.67 -15.04 7.03
N THR A 208 -10.98 -16.02 7.90
CA THR A 208 -12.33 -16.55 8.07
C THR A 208 -13.29 -15.45 8.52
N SER A 209 -12.90 -14.61 9.49
CA SER A 209 -13.74 -13.48 9.93
C SER A 209 -14.04 -12.49 8.80
N LEU A 210 -13.11 -12.31 7.87
CA LEU A 210 -13.26 -11.42 6.73
C LEU A 210 -14.12 -12.06 5.62
N ALA A 211 -13.97 -13.36 5.36
CA ALA A 211 -14.82 -14.09 4.43
C ALA A 211 -16.28 -14.16 4.90
N THR A 212 -16.49 -14.36 6.20
CA THR A 212 -17.83 -14.32 6.82
C THR A 212 -18.32 -12.90 7.11
N PHE A 213 -17.59 -11.87 6.67
CA PHE A 213 -17.94 -10.49 6.98
C PHE A 213 -19.23 -10.11 6.26
N ILE A 214 -20.32 -10.10 7.02
CA ILE A 214 -21.59 -9.50 6.61
C ILE A 214 -21.51 -8.01 6.97
N PRO A 215 -21.72 -7.09 6.02
CA PRO A 215 -21.72 -5.67 6.31
C PRO A 215 -22.73 -5.35 7.40
N ASN A 216 -22.33 -4.48 8.33
CA ASN A 216 -23.18 -4.09 9.47
C ASN A 216 -24.51 -3.43 9.06
N SER A 217 -24.75 -3.15 7.78
CA SER A 217 -26.03 -2.70 7.24
C SER A 217 -27.13 -3.78 7.22
N GLU A 218 -26.77 -5.07 7.29
CA GLU A 218 -27.74 -6.18 7.32
C GLU A 218 -28.04 -6.69 8.73
N LYS A 219 -27.37 -6.16 9.77
CA LYS A 219 -27.57 -6.56 11.18
C LYS A 219 -28.73 -5.85 11.87
N SER A 220 -29.57 -5.13 11.14
CA SER A 220 -30.79 -4.49 11.65
C SER A 220 -32.03 -5.11 11.02
N VAL A 221 -32.38 -6.32 11.45
CA VAL A 221 -33.75 -6.85 11.45
C VAL A 221 -33.95 -7.64 12.73
#